data_AF-A0A5C7NV83-F1
#
_entry.id   AF-A0A5C7NV83-F1
#
_cell.length_a   1.000
_cell.length_b   1.000
_cell.length_c   1.000
_cell.angle_alpha   90.00
_cell.angle_beta   90.00
_cell.angle_gamma   90.00
#
_symmetry.space_group_name_H-M   'P 1'
#
loop_
_entity.id
_entity.type
_entity.pdbx_description
1 polymer ?
#
loop_
_entity_poly.entity_id
_entity_poly.type
_entity_poly.pdbx_seq_one_letter_code
_entity_poly.pdbx_strand_id
1 'polypeptide(L)'
;FVVALYNPKSGRRTGQIVEARRLFLRHRRPDTPVAIVKSAYRPKQRVEFTTLEKMTECDIGMLSTVLIGNSNTFVRHGLMVTPRGYRNKYDVESGATHSGEQAGRSLSTGLDGWLASLRTSGLDAAALAAEHRLPEDYIAALLAEPLAPEPADEPAGADA
;
A
#
# COMPACT_ATOMS: atom_id res chain seq x y z
N PHE A 1 -3.70 8.82 4.53
CA PHE A 1 -3.58 7.34 4.63
C PHE A 1 -4.94 6.67 4.53
N VAL A 2 -4.99 5.46 3.97
CA VAL A 2 -6.09 4.51 4.20
C VAL A 2 -5.87 3.88 5.57
N VAL A 3 -6.94 3.53 6.30
CA VAL A 3 -6.83 2.95 7.65
C VAL A 3 -7.62 1.64 7.72
N ALA A 4 -7.02 0.62 8.33
CA ALA A 4 -7.69 -0.63 8.69
C ALA A 4 -7.83 -0.72 10.22
N LEU A 5 -9.05 -0.86 10.71
CA LEU A 5 -9.34 -1.07 12.13
C LEU A 5 -9.57 -2.55 12.41
N TYR A 6 -8.72 -3.12 13.26
CA TYR A 6 -8.84 -4.47 13.78
C TYR A 6 -9.52 -4.45 15.15
N ASN A 7 -10.28 -5.51 15.45
CA ASN A 7 -11.07 -5.60 16.68
C ASN A 7 -11.92 -4.34 16.98
N PRO A 8 -12.65 -3.81 15.97
CA PRO A 8 -13.29 -2.51 16.04
C PRO A 8 -14.37 -2.44 17.14
N LYS A 9 -15.03 -3.57 17.44
CA LYS A 9 -16.10 -3.66 18.43
C LYS A 9 -16.15 -5.05 19.06
N SER A 10 -16.47 -5.11 20.34
CA SER A 10 -16.78 -6.35 21.07
C SER A 10 -18.00 -6.14 21.98
N GLY A 11 -18.46 -7.19 22.65
CA GLY A 11 -19.58 -7.08 23.60
C GLY A 11 -19.33 -6.08 24.74
N ARG A 12 -18.07 -5.92 25.19
CA ARG A 12 -17.68 -4.96 26.24
C ARG A 12 -17.16 -3.62 25.71
N ARG A 13 -16.63 -3.60 24.48
CA ARG A 13 -15.98 -2.43 23.85
C ARG A 13 -16.81 -1.97 22.67
N THR A 14 -17.79 -1.13 22.95
CA THR A 14 -18.76 -0.63 21.95
C THR A 14 -18.57 0.84 21.59
N GLY A 15 -17.99 1.65 22.49
CA GLY A 15 -17.83 3.10 22.29
C GLY A 15 -16.64 3.49 21.41
N GLN A 16 -15.57 2.69 21.37
CA GLN A 16 -14.32 3.04 20.69
C GLN A 16 -14.52 3.27 19.19
N ILE A 17 -15.38 2.49 18.54
CA ILE A 17 -15.67 2.67 17.10
C ILE A 17 -16.44 3.98 16.82
N VAL A 18 -17.29 4.40 17.76
CA VAL A 18 -18.03 5.67 17.67
C VAL A 18 -17.07 6.85 17.84
N GLU A 19 -16.18 6.77 18.83
CA GLU A 19 -15.15 7.80 19.03
C GLU A 19 -14.17 7.84 17.87
N ALA A 20 -13.73 6.69 17.34
CA ALA A 20 -12.90 6.64 16.14
C ALA A 20 -13.56 7.36 14.96
N ARG A 21 -14.85 7.07 14.69
CA ARG A 21 -15.64 7.77 13.67
C ARG A 21 -15.63 9.29 13.89
N ARG A 22 -15.93 9.73 15.11
CA ARG A 22 -15.95 11.15 15.50
C ARG A 22 -14.60 11.82 15.23
N LEU A 23 -13.49 11.17 15.58
CA LEU A 23 -12.14 11.70 15.36
C LEU A 23 -11.81 11.78 13.87
N PHE A 24 -12.16 10.75 13.08
CA PHE A 24 -11.95 10.74 11.64
C PHE A 24 -12.74 11.84 10.92
N LEU A 25 -13.98 12.11 11.33
CA LEU A 25 -14.84 13.15 10.74
C LEU A 25 -14.26 14.57 10.89
N ARG A 26 -13.30 14.79 11.82
CA ARG A 26 -12.60 16.08 11.93
C ARG A 26 -11.56 16.30 10.82
N HIS A 27 -11.16 15.23 10.13
CA HIS A 27 -10.06 15.26 9.14
C HIS A 27 -10.45 14.64 7.79
N ARG A 28 -11.64 14.05 7.69
CA ARG A 28 -12.14 13.36 6.49
C ARG A 28 -13.58 13.75 6.24
N ARG A 29 -13.97 13.73 4.97
CA ARG A 29 -15.34 14.05 4.56
C ARG A 29 -16.31 12.98 5.10
N PRO A 30 -17.55 13.35 5.45
CA PRO A 30 -18.58 12.40 5.92
C PRO A 30 -18.83 11.26 4.93
N ASP A 31 -18.74 11.55 3.63
CA ASP A 31 -18.97 10.61 2.53
C ASP A 31 -17.74 9.78 2.14
N THR A 32 -16.63 9.90 2.89
CA THR A 32 -15.44 9.06 2.67
C THR A 32 -15.84 7.58 2.68
N PRO A 33 -15.51 6.79 1.64
CA PRO A 33 -15.91 5.39 1.59
C PRO A 33 -15.35 4.56 2.74
N VAL A 34 -16.19 3.67 3.26
CA VAL A 34 -15.83 2.69 4.28
C VAL A 34 -16.32 1.31 3.84
N ALA A 35 -15.48 0.29 4.00
CA ALA A 35 -15.86 -1.10 3.82
C ALA A 35 -15.80 -1.84 5.15
N ILE A 36 -16.87 -2.55 5.50
CA ILE A 36 -16.94 -3.41 6.66
C ILE A 36 -16.94 -4.85 6.16
N VAL A 37 -15.86 -5.57 6.48
CA VAL A 37 -15.67 -6.96 6.07
C VAL A 37 -15.82 -7.85 7.29
N LYS A 38 -16.89 -8.63 7.35
CA LYS A 38 -17.17 -9.59 8.43
C LYS A 38 -16.84 -10.99 7.98
N SER A 39 -16.13 -11.75 8.81
CA SER A 39 -15.82 -13.17 8.58
C SER A 39 -15.17 -13.44 7.21
N ALA A 40 -14.18 -12.62 6.81
CA ALA A 40 -13.49 -12.77 5.53
C ALA A 40 -12.98 -14.22 5.34
N TYR A 41 -13.18 -14.76 4.14
CA TYR A 41 -12.84 -16.13 3.72
C TYR A 41 -13.46 -17.24 4.60
N ARG A 42 -14.63 -17.00 5.18
CA ARG A 42 -15.41 -17.98 5.96
C ARG A 42 -16.86 -18.05 5.46
N PRO A 43 -17.63 -19.11 5.79
CA PRO A 43 -19.00 -19.29 5.26
C PRO A 43 -19.97 -18.12 5.51
N LYS A 44 -19.76 -17.36 6.59
CA LYS A 44 -20.57 -16.19 6.96
C LYS A 44 -19.95 -14.86 6.49
N GLN A 45 -19.14 -14.88 5.44
CA GLN A 45 -18.52 -13.67 4.91
C GLN A 45 -19.60 -12.68 4.47
N ARG A 46 -19.44 -11.42 4.87
CA ARG A 46 -20.27 -10.31 4.37
C ARG A 46 -19.40 -9.08 4.20
N VAL A 47 -19.56 -8.41 3.06
CA VAL A 47 -18.94 -7.12 2.77
C VAL A 47 -20.05 -6.10 2.66
N GLU A 48 -19.94 -5.01 3.42
CA GLU A 48 -20.86 -3.88 3.35
C GLU A 48 -20.07 -2.61 3.05
N PHE A 49 -20.42 -1.93 1.96
CA PHE A 49 -19.93 -0.60 1.66
C PHE A 49 -20.86 0.44 2.28
N THR A 50 -20.25 1.42 2.92
CA THR A 50 -20.94 2.52 3.59
C THR A 50 -20.04 3.77 3.53
N THR A 51 -20.40 4.79 4.28
CA THR A 51 -19.63 6.04 4.41
C THR A 51 -19.10 6.19 5.83
N LEU A 52 -18.13 7.07 6.01
CA LEU A 52 -17.58 7.39 7.31
C LEU A 52 -18.65 7.94 8.27
N GLU A 53 -19.65 8.66 7.76
CA GLU A 53 -20.80 9.11 8.56
C GLU A 53 -21.64 7.95 9.10
N LYS A 54 -21.97 6.98 8.22
CA LYS A 54 -22.95 5.92 8.50
C LYS A 54 -22.34 4.64 9.05
N MET A 55 -21.00 4.49 9.06
CA MET A 55 -20.35 3.22 9.38
C MET A 55 -20.73 2.60 10.74
N THR A 56 -21.12 3.41 11.73
CA THR A 56 -21.50 2.91 13.06
C THR A 56 -22.93 2.35 13.12
N GLU A 57 -23.74 2.59 12.10
CA GLU A 57 -25.10 2.04 11.95
C GLU A 57 -25.06 0.60 11.42
N CYS A 58 -23.95 0.20 10.79
CA CYS A 58 -23.73 -1.12 10.24
C CYS A 58 -23.41 -2.18 11.32
N ASP A 59 -23.59 -3.46 10.97
CA ASP A 59 -23.23 -4.60 11.82
C ASP A 59 -21.70 -4.79 11.91
N ILE A 60 -21.11 -4.15 12.92
CA ILE A 60 -19.70 -4.29 13.29
C ILE A 60 -19.59 -5.14 14.55
N GLY A 61 -18.81 -6.23 14.48
CA GLY A 61 -18.53 -7.09 15.63
C GLY A 61 -17.06 -7.52 15.72
N MET A 62 -16.79 -8.53 16.54
CA MET A 62 -15.44 -9.03 16.80
C MET A 62 -14.77 -9.66 15.56
N LEU A 63 -15.57 -10.19 14.64
CA LEU A 63 -15.10 -10.81 13.39
C LEU A 63 -15.09 -9.82 12.22
N SER A 64 -15.20 -8.52 12.48
CA SER A 64 -15.21 -7.47 11.46
C SER A 64 -13.86 -6.78 11.38
N THR A 65 -13.43 -6.46 10.15
CA THR A 65 -12.39 -5.47 9.86
C THR A 65 -13.05 -4.27 9.18
N VAL A 66 -12.71 -3.05 9.60
CA VAL A 66 -13.23 -1.83 8.98
C VAL A 66 -12.12 -1.15 8.20
N LEU A 67 -12.32 -0.93 6.90
CA LEU A 67 -11.41 -0.22 6.02
C LEU A 67 -11.96 1.17 5.74
N ILE A 68 -11.22 2.21 6.12
CA ILE A 68 -11.60 3.62 5.92
C ILE A 68 -10.71 4.22 4.85
N GLY A 69 -11.32 4.59 3.72
CA GLY A 69 -10.66 5.23 2.58
C GLY A 69 -10.06 6.59 2.92
N ASN A 70 -9.12 7.05 2.10
CA ASN A 70 -8.58 8.41 2.19
C ASN A 70 -9.37 9.37 1.27
N SER A 71 -8.89 10.60 1.11
CA SER A 71 -9.52 11.64 0.27
C SER A 71 -9.63 11.29 -1.22
N ASN A 72 -8.83 10.34 -1.71
CA ASN A 72 -8.84 9.87 -3.10
C ASN A 72 -9.59 8.54 -3.26
N THR A 73 -10.06 7.92 -2.19
CA THR A 73 -10.77 6.64 -2.26
C THR A 73 -12.20 6.85 -2.77
N PHE A 74 -12.65 6.01 -3.69
CA PHE A 74 -14.01 6.01 -4.23
C PHE A 74 -14.54 4.57 -4.38
N VAL A 75 -15.86 4.42 -4.58
CA VAL A 75 -16.48 3.14 -4.92
C VAL A 75 -16.94 3.17 -6.38
N ARG A 76 -16.52 2.18 -7.17
CA ARG A 76 -16.90 2.04 -8.58
C ARG A 76 -17.04 0.56 -8.93
N HIS A 77 -18.10 0.20 -9.66
CA HIS A 77 -18.38 -1.19 -10.07
C HIS A 77 -18.33 -2.21 -8.89
N GLY A 78 -18.82 -1.81 -7.71
CA GLY A 78 -18.81 -2.66 -6.52
C GLY A 78 -17.43 -2.84 -5.86
N LEU A 79 -16.43 -2.05 -6.27
CA LEU A 79 -15.07 -2.08 -5.73
C LEU A 79 -14.75 -0.76 -5.04
N MET A 80 -14.12 -0.81 -3.87
CA MET A 80 -13.54 0.36 -3.21
C MET A 80 -12.10 0.53 -3.65
N VAL A 81 -11.85 1.59 -4.42
CA VAL A 81 -10.58 1.83 -5.11
C VAL A 81 -9.90 3.04 -4.49
N THR A 82 -8.63 2.90 -4.15
CA THR A 82 -7.76 4.04 -3.83
C THR A 82 -6.68 4.11 -4.91
N PRO A 83 -6.68 5.15 -5.77
CA PRO A 83 -5.66 5.30 -6.79
C PRO A 83 -4.25 5.26 -6.21
N ARG A 84 -3.33 4.62 -6.93
CA ARG A 84 -1.90 4.73 -6.62
C ARG A 84 -1.44 6.15 -6.94
N GLY A 85 -0.47 6.65 -6.18
CA GLY A 85 0.00 8.05 -6.21
C GLY A 85 0.71 8.50 -7.49
N TYR A 86 0.49 7.86 -8.63
CA TYR A 86 1.06 8.29 -9.92
C TYR A 86 0.44 9.58 -10.46
N ARG A 87 -0.51 10.21 -9.75
CA ARG A 87 -1.06 11.52 -10.12
C ARG A 87 -0.01 12.64 -10.22
N ASN A 88 1.19 12.44 -9.65
CA ASN A 88 2.33 13.35 -9.82
C ASN A 88 3.38 12.85 -10.85
N LYS A 89 3.16 11.69 -11.48
CA LYS A 89 4.09 11.15 -12.48
C LYS A 89 3.50 11.11 -13.89
N TYR A 90 2.18 10.98 -14.00
CA TYR A 90 1.48 11.01 -15.28
C TYR A 90 0.15 11.73 -15.09
N ASP A 91 0.05 12.94 -15.64
CA ASP A 91 -1.25 13.50 -15.94
C ASP A 91 -1.88 12.58 -17.00
N VAL A 92 -2.98 11.91 -16.63
CA VAL A 92 -3.54 10.78 -17.41
C VAL A 92 -4.10 11.25 -18.76
N GLU A 93 -4.17 12.56 -18.99
CA GLU A 93 -4.54 13.17 -20.28
C GLU A 93 -3.35 13.75 -21.06
N SER A 94 -2.20 14.05 -20.44
CA SER A 94 -1.11 14.79 -21.10
C SER A 94 0.29 14.18 -20.99
N GLY A 95 0.50 13.19 -20.10
CA GLY A 95 1.78 12.49 -19.96
C GLY A 95 2.96 13.36 -19.49
N ALA A 96 2.73 14.65 -19.19
CA ALA A 96 3.79 15.59 -18.83
C ALA A 96 3.96 15.75 -17.32
N THR A 97 5.22 15.90 -16.87
CA THR A 97 5.58 16.28 -15.50
C THR A 97 5.42 17.79 -15.29
N HIS A 98 4.92 18.21 -14.12
CA HIS A 98 4.82 19.64 -13.78
C HIS A 98 6.20 20.24 -13.46
N SER A 99 6.45 21.45 -13.98
CA SER A 99 7.70 22.19 -13.79
C SER A 99 7.95 22.55 -12.33
N GLY A 100 9.08 22.10 -11.77
CA GLY A 100 9.55 22.45 -10.43
C GLY A 100 9.49 21.34 -9.38
N GLU A 101 8.92 20.19 -9.70
CA GLU A 101 8.99 19.00 -8.82
C GLU A 101 10.27 18.20 -9.12
N GLN A 102 11.22 18.19 -8.20
CA GLN A 102 12.31 17.20 -8.22
C GLN A 102 11.80 15.87 -7.65
N ALA A 103 11.99 14.77 -8.38
CA ALA A 103 11.68 13.44 -7.90
C ALA A 103 12.40 13.19 -6.56
N GLY A 104 11.65 12.77 -5.54
CA GLY A 104 12.23 12.44 -4.24
C GLY A 104 13.30 11.36 -4.40
N ARG A 105 14.54 11.66 -3.96
CA ARG A 105 15.63 10.69 -3.95
C ARG A 105 15.38 9.64 -2.86
N SER A 106 15.29 8.38 -3.25
CA SER A 106 15.20 7.27 -2.29
C SER A 106 16.41 7.29 -1.35
N LEU A 107 16.16 7.27 -0.04
CA LEU A 107 17.22 7.19 0.98
C LEU A 107 17.69 5.76 1.23
N SER A 108 16.90 4.76 0.83
CA SER A 108 17.33 3.37 0.74
C SER A 108 17.78 3.08 -0.70
N THR A 109 18.83 2.28 -0.85
CA THR A 109 19.33 1.80 -2.14
C THR A 109 18.32 0.92 -2.90
N GLY A 110 17.13 0.69 -2.33
CA GLY A 110 16.09 -0.16 -2.90
C GLY A 110 16.50 -1.63 -2.92
N LEU A 111 15.69 -2.45 -3.59
CA LEU A 111 16.04 -3.85 -3.82
C LEU A 111 17.28 -3.96 -4.72
N ASP A 112 17.30 -3.18 -5.80
CA ASP A 112 18.37 -3.25 -6.80
C ASP A 112 19.73 -2.87 -6.24
N GLY A 113 19.81 -1.82 -5.42
CA GLY A 113 21.07 -1.44 -4.80
C GLY A 113 21.48 -2.34 -3.63
N TRP A 114 20.53 -3.03 -2.97
CA TRP A 114 20.89 -4.12 -2.06
C TRP A 114 21.45 -5.33 -2.82
N LEU A 115 20.83 -5.74 -3.94
CA LEU A 115 21.32 -6.82 -4.81
C LEU A 115 22.71 -6.49 -5.39
N ALA A 116 22.91 -5.25 -5.83
CA ALA A 116 24.22 -4.77 -6.28
C ALA A 116 25.26 -4.89 -5.15
N SER A 117 24.91 -4.47 -3.93
CA SER A 117 25.78 -4.60 -2.75
C SER A 117 26.17 -6.04 -2.44
N LEU A 118 25.22 -7.00 -2.56
CA LEU A 118 25.51 -8.42 -2.38
C LEU A 118 26.54 -8.91 -3.41
N ARG A 119 26.36 -8.56 -4.69
CA ARG A 119 27.24 -8.98 -5.78
C ARG A 119 28.62 -8.32 -5.72
N THR A 120 28.70 -7.07 -5.26
CA THR A 120 29.97 -6.34 -5.10
C THR A 120 30.70 -6.66 -3.79
N SER A 121 30.06 -7.35 -2.85
CA SER A 121 30.66 -7.67 -1.54
C SER A 121 31.90 -8.57 -1.64
N GLY A 122 31.98 -9.40 -2.69
CA GLY A 122 33.02 -10.41 -2.87
C GLY A 122 32.93 -11.59 -1.90
N LEU A 123 31.87 -11.65 -1.08
CA LEU A 123 31.60 -12.75 -0.15
C LEU A 123 30.86 -13.90 -0.85
N ASP A 124 31.03 -15.11 -0.34
CA ASP A 124 30.29 -16.27 -0.82
C ASP A 124 28.85 -16.32 -0.27
N ALA A 125 28.03 -17.21 -0.84
CA ALA A 125 26.62 -17.32 -0.48
C ALA A 125 26.41 -17.66 1.00
N ALA A 126 27.29 -18.49 1.59
CA ALA A 126 27.20 -18.88 3.00
C ALA A 126 27.51 -17.71 3.95
N ALA A 127 28.53 -16.91 3.66
CA ALA A 127 28.88 -15.74 4.44
C ALA A 127 27.78 -14.68 4.40
N LEU A 128 27.24 -14.39 3.22
CA LEU A 128 26.14 -13.44 3.02
C LEU A 128 24.83 -13.92 3.67
N ALA A 129 24.54 -15.23 3.61
CA ALA A 129 23.40 -15.83 4.28
C ALA A 129 23.47 -15.67 5.80
N ALA A 130 24.65 -15.88 6.39
CA ALA A 130 24.88 -15.68 7.81
C ALA A 130 24.77 -14.20 8.23
N GLU A 131 25.35 -13.28 7.44
CA GLU A 131 25.32 -11.84 7.72
C GLU A 131 23.90 -11.27 7.66
N HIS A 132 23.16 -11.59 6.59
CA HIS A 132 21.81 -11.07 6.37
C HIS A 132 20.71 -11.92 7.02
N ARG A 133 21.06 -13.04 7.66
CA ARG A 133 20.14 -14.00 8.28
C ARG A 133 19.08 -14.51 7.29
N LEU A 134 19.55 -14.86 6.09
CA LEU A 134 18.73 -15.38 5.00
C LEU A 134 19.15 -16.82 4.65
N PRO A 135 18.26 -17.61 4.03
CA PRO A 135 18.63 -18.94 3.54
C PRO A 135 19.76 -18.88 2.50
N GLU A 136 20.70 -19.83 2.57
CA GLU A 136 21.86 -19.87 1.66
C GLU A 136 21.45 -20.12 0.20
N ASP A 137 20.47 -21.00 -0.02
CA ASP A 137 19.91 -21.29 -1.34
C ASP A 137 19.27 -20.05 -1.99
N TYR A 138 18.62 -19.22 -1.18
CA TYR A 138 18.07 -17.94 -1.62
C TYR A 138 19.18 -16.97 -2.07
N ILE A 139 20.23 -16.80 -1.28
CA ILE A 139 21.36 -15.94 -1.66
C ILE A 139 22.09 -16.48 -2.89
N ALA A 140 22.29 -17.79 -2.97
CA ALA A 140 22.91 -18.44 -4.12
C ALA A 140 22.12 -18.20 -5.41
N ALA A 141 20.78 -18.27 -5.35
CA ALA A 141 19.92 -17.96 -6.49
C ALA A 141 20.06 -16.49 -6.94
N LEU A 142 20.10 -15.54 -6.00
CA LEU A 142 20.27 -14.11 -6.30
C LEU A 142 21.64 -13.79 -6.94
N LEU A 143 22.70 -14.48 -6.52
CA LEU A 143 24.04 -14.32 -7.10
C LEU A 143 24.15 -14.98 -8.49
N ALA A 144 23.39 -16.05 -8.74
CA ALA A 144 23.38 -16.76 -10.03
C ALA A 144 22.52 -16.09 -11.11
N GLU A 145 21.55 -15.25 -10.72
CA GLU A 145 20.75 -14.47 -11.68
C GLU A 145 21.64 -13.49 -12.48
N PRO A 146 21.52 -13.44 -13.82
CA PRO A 146 22.24 -12.45 -14.62
C PRO A 146 21.87 -11.03 -14.18
N LEU A 147 22.83 -10.10 -14.18
CA LEU A 147 22.48 -8.68 -14.08
C LEU A 147 21.52 -8.35 -15.23
N ALA A 148 20.32 -7.89 -14.91
CA ALA A 148 19.51 -7.18 -15.89
C ALA A 148 20.37 -6.03 -16.43
N PRO A 149 20.36 -5.78 -17.75
CA PRO A 149 21.02 -4.59 -18.28
C PRO A 149 20.47 -3.39 -17.52
N GLU A 150 21.37 -2.49 -17.10
CA GLU A 150 21.01 -1.15 -16.64
C GLU A 150 19.93 -0.63 -17.59
N PRO A 151 18.78 -0.13 -17.10
CA PRO A 151 17.82 0.50 -17.99
C PRO A 151 18.59 1.58 -18.73
N ALA A 152 18.70 1.43 -20.05
CA ALA A 152 19.27 2.47 -20.88
C ALA A 152 18.54 3.75 -20.52
N ASP A 153 19.28 4.81 -20.19
CA ASP A 153 18.73 6.16 -20.22
C ASP A 153 18.12 6.31 -21.62
N GLU A 154 16.80 6.14 -21.72
CA GLU A 154 16.08 6.42 -22.96
C GLU A 154 16.42 7.87 -23.28
N PRO A 155 17.07 8.16 -24.42
CA PRO A 155 17.34 9.53 -24.78
C PRO A 155 15.99 10.24 -24.84
N ALA A 156 15.85 11.28 -24.01
CA ALA A 156 14.75 12.21 -24.08
C ALA A 156 14.54 12.57 -25.55
N GLY A 157 13.37 12.20 -26.07
CA GLY A 157 13.06 12.22 -27.50
C GLY A 157 13.56 13.52 -28.14
N ALA A 158 14.45 13.37 -29.10
CA ALA A 158 14.82 14.42 -30.02
C ALA A 158 13.60 14.78 -30.88
N ASP A 159 13.37 16.09 -31.01
CA ASP A 159 12.41 16.73 -31.89
C ASP A 159 12.31 16.08 -33.28
N ALA A 160 11.07 15.87 -33.74
CA ALA A 160 10.60 16.12 -35.11
C ALA A 160 9.05 16.09 -35.17
#